data_AF-A0AAE6SUP1-F1
#
_entry.id   AF-A0AAE6SUP1-F1
#
_cell.length_a   1.000
_cell.length_b   1.000
_cell.length_c   1.000
_cell.angle_alpha   90.00
_cell.angle_beta   90.00
_cell.angle_gamma   90.00
#
_symmetry.space_group_name_H-M   'P 1'
#
loop_
_entity.id
_entity.type
_entity.pdbx_description
1 polymer ?
#
loop_
_entity_poly.entity_id
_entity_poly.type
_entity_poly.pdbx_seq_one_letter_code
_entity_poly.pdbx_strand_id
1 'polypeptide(L)'
;MSEAKIRDELAKNLSIFGMGLQLIDIEYYLPNARGTRSFVDILARDEEGRYVIIELKRSNKSAREAIHEILKYTEGLKENKSLKDSEMTAIIVSTEWHELFIPFSAFVSKTNSELLGFNLSIDSDFTPISAKPVIPVTYRNERMLSDLHMCYQYYSEENLSKGIKSVIDCYENKGVKDYVMVILRHTIFDNIDLQDSNSDNQESVFESHIFDEYIKDKQSLKFMIYTTSQCLEDEDYLAIIKNNRGLFEDFDEDELNELEDIEKTNYLYSEVVINSHPWPYKDHIEIGTPAKFSYDILESGWDVQDIIRRGALSNNELLADEVIMDELKGLDGKSRQAYKKSFQSFKQLKNSLKDISRCLHYNAVWLSGIKKAFEDIEERFGDKTEFIADVYIFNPSNTILTINAFIQSAIKFENTTQWIPHYYIDVVVGDLLCKYYGCLVEDEGNVQNPSLQDVFEEFYGGSISGYLLTHISGGFESRDCNMVTTYGMKYANFLCLYNESTERRESFYYDGFRYMASDAIHPHQGLHNFFKRRTNFCKEIVSFYNDHTGNGFFIT
;
A
#
# COMPACT_ATOMS: atom_id res chain seq x y z
N MET A 1 32.72 31.93 18.33
CA MET A 1 33.50 30.79 18.88
C MET A 1 33.65 29.75 17.78
N SER A 2 34.82 29.13 17.60
CA SER A 2 35.22 28.63 16.27
C SER A 2 34.95 27.14 16.07
N GLU A 3 34.11 26.83 15.08
CA GLU A 3 33.90 25.49 14.50
C GLU A 3 35.23 24.89 14.01
N ALA A 4 36.12 25.75 13.50
CA ALA A 4 37.46 25.38 13.07
C ALA A 4 38.30 24.71 14.16
N LYS A 5 38.24 25.16 15.43
CA LYS A 5 39.00 24.52 16.51
C LYS A 5 38.53 23.08 16.74
N ILE A 6 37.22 22.86 16.75
CA ILE A 6 36.64 21.53 16.94
C ILE A 6 37.03 20.63 15.76
N ARG A 7 36.95 21.12 14.53
CA ARG A 7 37.39 20.41 13.31
C ARG A 7 38.85 20.01 13.40
N ASP A 8 39.74 20.94 13.72
CA ASP A 8 41.18 20.70 13.75
C ASP A 8 41.56 19.67 14.84
N GLU A 9 40.88 19.69 16.00
CA GLU A 9 41.05 18.64 17.02
C GLU A 9 40.42 17.30 16.62
N LEU A 10 39.26 17.32 15.96
CA LEU A 10 38.59 16.12 15.46
C LEU A 10 39.42 15.40 14.40
N ALA A 11 40.04 16.15 13.48
CA ALA A 11 40.91 15.62 12.43
C ALA A 11 42.14 14.87 12.99
N LYS A 12 42.61 15.24 14.19
CA LYS A 12 43.70 14.53 14.89
C LYS A 12 43.25 13.21 15.51
N ASN A 13 41.94 13.04 15.75
CA ASN A 13 41.40 11.89 16.45
C ASN A 13 40.15 11.31 15.75
N LEU A 14 40.29 10.94 14.48
CA LEU A 14 39.20 10.27 13.74
C LEU A 14 38.89 8.86 14.26
N SER A 15 39.74 8.28 15.11
CA SER A 15 39.48 6.98 15.74
C SER A 15 38.22 6.97 16.62
N ILE A 16 37.76 8.16 17.04
CA ILE A 16 36.53 8.37 17.82
C ILE A 16 35.27 7.82 17.14
N PHE A 17 35.28 7.67 15.81
CA PHE A 17 34.15 7.11 15.06
C PHE A 17 34.17 5.57 15.02
N GLY A 18 35.28 4.92 15.37
CA GLY A 18 35.40 3.47 15.33
C GLY A 18 35.45 2.84 13.93
N MET A 19 35.71 3.64 12.88
CA MET A 19 35.64 3.23 11.47
C MET A 19 37.02 3.11 10.76
N GLY A 20 38.12 3.15 11.52
CA GLY A 20 39.47 3.04 10.92
C GLY A 20 39.87 4.17 9.97
N LEU A 21 39.26 5.36 10.10
CA LEU A 21 39.44 6.47 9.17
C LEU A 21 40.88 7.04 9.17
N GLN A 22 41.40 7.27 7.98
CA GLN A 22 42.69 7.94 7.73
C GLN A 22 42.46 9.33 7.15
N LEU A 23 43.00 10.36 7.81
CA LEU A 23 42.89 11.75 7.35
C LEU A 23 43.57 11.93 5.99
N ILE A 24 42.87 12.55 5.04
CA ILE A 24 43.45 13.03 3.78
C ILE A 24 43.81 14.50 3.94
N ASP A 25 42.84 15.34 4.31
CA ASP A 25 43.04 16.79 4.46
C ASP A 25 41.92 17.45 5.29
N ILE A 26 42.16 18.68 5.75
CA ILE A 26 41.16 19.55 6.38
C ILE A 26 40.92 20.79 5.51
N GLU A 27 39.71 21.36 5.55
CA GLU A 27 39.31 22.43 4.62
C GLU A 27 39.66 22.06 3.17
N TYR A 28 39.37 20.82 2.77
CA TYR A 28 39.78 20.30 1.47
C TYR A 28 39.07 21.08 0.37
N TYR A 29 39.88 21.76 -0.44
CA TYR A 29 39.36 22.58 -1.53
C TYR A 29 38.77 21.70 -2.64
N LEU A 30 37.48 21.87 -2.88
CA LEU A 30 36.78 21.31 -4.03
C LEU A 30 36.58 22.39 -5.10
N PRO A 31 37.32 22.33 -6.22
CA PRO A 31 37.03 23.18 -7.36
C PRO A 31 35.66 22.79 -7.92
N ASN A 32 34.81 23.76 -8.26
CA ASN A 32 33.53 23.47 -8.89
C ASN A 32 33.47 24.27 -10.19
N ALA A 33 33.30 23.59 -11.33
CA ALA A 33 33.29 24.22 -12.64
C ALA A 33 32.00 25.00 -12.90
N ARG A 34 30.91 24.67 -12.19
CA ARG A 34 29.56 25.21 -12.42
C ARG A 34 28.92 25.81 -11.15
N GLY A 35 29.68 25.99 -10.07
CA GLY A 35 29.19 26.47 -8.78
C GLY A 35 30.21 27.28 -7.98
N THR A 36 29.90 27.55 -6.71
CA THR A 36 30.80 28.27 -5.81
C THR A 36 31.94 27.38 -5.31
N ARG A 37 33.10 27.99 -5.06
CA ARG A 37 34.22 27.35 -4.36
C ARG A 37 33.74 26.75 -3.04
N SER A 38 34.10 25.49 -2.81
CA SER A 38 33.62 24.71 -1.66
C SER A 38 34.81 24.12 -0.91
N PHE A 39 34.68 24.01 0.40
CA PHE A 39 35.71 23.47 1.28
C PHE A 39 35.08 22.42 2.18
N VAL A 40 35.50 21.17 2.05
CA VAL A 40 35.05 20.10 2.94
C VAL A 40 35.75 20.28 4.27
N ASP A 41 35.03 20.23 5.39
CA ASP A 41 35.63 20.36 6.72
C ASP A 41 36.75 19.34 6.93
N ILE A 42 36.45 18.04 6.78
CA ILE A 42 37.45 16.98 6.86
C ILE A 42 37.20 15.97 5.74
N LEU A 43 38.24 15.70 4.95
CA LEU A 43 38.25 14.62 3.99
C LEU A 43 39.14 13.50 4.53
N ALA A 44 38.62 12.28 4.55
CA ALA A 44 39.29 11.09 5.02
C ALA A 44 39.12 9.91 4.03
N ARG A 45 39.73 8.78 4.37
CA ARG A 45 39.56 7.50 3.69
C ARG A 45 39.28 6.41 4.72
N ASP A 46 38.34 5.50 4.42
CA ASP A 46 38.09 4.34 5.27
C ASP A 46 39.03 3.16 4.95
N GLU A 47 38.85 2.03 5.64
CA GLU A 47 39.66 0.82 5.47
C GLU A 47 39.46 0.14 4.11
N GLU A 48 38.30 0.34 3.47
CA GLU A 48 37.97 -0.18 2.14
C GLU A 48 38.51 0.71 1.01
N GLY A 49 39.07 1.88 1.36
CA GLY A 49 39.63 2.83 0.41
C GLY A 49 38.63 3.84 -0.15
N ARG A 50 37.39 3.88 0.40
CA ARG A 50 36.34 4.84 0.01
C ARG A 50 36.64 6.22 0.59
N TYR A 51 36.25 7.27 -0.12
CA TYR A 51 36.37 8.64 0.37
C TYR A 51 35.33 8.93 1.44
N VAL A 52 35.75 9.49 2.56
CA VAL A 52 34.85 9.85 3.66
C VAL A 52 34.81 11.37 3.81
N ILE A 53 33.64 11.96 3.55
CA ILE A 53 33.37 13.39 3.68
C ILE A 53 32.76 13.61 5.06
N ILE A 54 33.39 14.42 5.90
CA ILE A 54 32.88 14.73 7.24
C ILE A 54 32.56 16.22 7.31
N GLU A 55 31.29 16.53 7.56
CA GLU A 55 30.79 17.90 7.77
C GLU A 55 30.49 18.11 9.26
N LEU A 56 31.07 19.16 9.86
CA LEU A 56 30.95 19.43 11.29
C LEU A 56 30.04 20.63 11.56
N LYS A 57 29.07 20.48 12.46
CA LYS A 57 28.20 21.57 12.91
C LYS A 57 28.18 21.69 14.43
N ARG A 58 28.29 22.93 14.93
CA ARG A 58 28.31 23.20 16.38
C ARG A 58 27.06 23.87 16.96
N SER A 59 26.05 24.14 16.13
CA SER A 59 24.86 24.90 16.56
C SER A 59 23.63 24.51 15.77
N ASN A 60 22.44 24.65 16.36
CA ASN A 60 21.17 24.41 15.66
C ASN A 60 21.06 25.22 14.35
N LYS A 61 21.49 26.49 14.37
CA LYS A 61 21.47 27.35 13.17
C LYS A 61 22.32 26.76 12.03
N SER A 62 23.54 26.31 12.32
CA SER A 62 24.45 25.76 11.31
C SER A 62 24.09 24.32 10.93
N ALA A 63 23.47 23.55 11.84
CA ALA A 63 22.99 22.19 11.59
C ALA A 63 21.98 22.12 10.44
N ARG A 64 21.12 23.15 10.27
CA ARG A 64 20.15 23.24 9.16
C ARG A 64 20.80 23.20 7.77
N GLU A 65 22.04 23.66 7.65
CA GLU A 65 22.75 23.75 6.38
C GLU A 65 23.50 22.44 6.02
N ALA A 66 23.68 21.53 6.99
CA ALA A 66 24.54 20.35 6.85
C ALA A 66 24.18 19.46 5.66
N ILE A 67 22.88 19.23 5.41
CA ILE A 67 22.42 18.39 4.30
C ILE A 67 22.76 19.02 2.94
N HIS A 68 22.59 20.33 2.82
CA HIS A 68 22.95 21.06 1.60
C HIS A 68 24.46 21.02 1.35
N GLU A 69 25.26 21.14 2.42
CA GLU A 69 26.72 21.06 2.35
C GLU A 69 27.19 19.66 1.91
N ILE A 70 26.67 18.59 2.54
CA ILE A 70 26.98 17.22 2.13
C ILE A 70 26.63 16.96 0.65
N LEU A 71 25.44 17.36 0.20
CA LEU A 71 25.04 17.23 -1.21
C LEU A 71 26.00 17.94 -2.17
N LYS A 72 26.45 19.14 -1.80
CA LYS A 72 27.41 19.91 -2.59
C LYS A 72 28.76 19.20 -2.66
N TYR A 73 29.22 18.63 -1.55
CA TYR A 73 30.52 17.98 -1.47
C TYR A 73 30.54 16.62 -2.15
N THR A 74 29.49 15.81 -2.01
CA THR A 74 29.41 14.51 -2.69
C THR A 74 29.41 14.69 -4.20
N GLU A 75 28.57 15.57 -4.74
CA GLU A 75 28.54 15.86 -6.18
C GLU A 75 29.83 16.52 -6.67
N GLY A 76 30.39 17.45 -5.90
CA GLY A 76 31.67 18.07 -6.21
C GLY A 76 32.81 17.05 -6.26
N LEU A 77 32.88 16.11 -5.32
CA LEU A 77 33.93 15.09 -5.30
C LEU A 77 33.77 14.10 -6.47
N LYS A 78 32.53 13.71 -6.81
CA LYS A 78 32.24 12.90 -8.02
C LYS A 78 32.74 13.58 -9.29
N GLU A 79 32.45 14.86 -9.48
CA GLU A 79 32.87 15.60 -10.67
C GLU A 79 34.41 15.70 -10.78
N ASN A 80 35.09 15.98 -9.66
CA ASN A 80 36.54 16.19 -9.66
C ASN A 80 37.37 14.91 -9.73
N LYS A 81 36.83 13.78 -9.25
CA LYS A 81 37.56 12.51 -9.12
C LYS A 81 36.93 11.36 -9.89
N SER A 82 35.84 11.59 -10.62
CA SER A 82 35.08 10.59 -11.38
C SER A 82 34.61 9.41 -10.51
N LEU A 83 34.13 9.70 -9.31
CA LEU A 83 33.70 8.69 -8.33
C LEU A 83 32.24 8.26 -8.54
N LYS A 84 31.93 7.03 -8.15
CA LYS A 84 30.58 6.49 -7.96
C LYS A 84 30.11 6.69 -6.52
N ASP A 85 28.80 6.61 -6.31
CA ASP A 85 28.20 6.65 -4.96
C ASP A 85 28.77 5.59 -4.02
N SER A 86 29.05 4.38 -4.53
CA SER A 86 29.61 3.27 -3.74
C SER A 86 31.06 3.48 -3.29
N GLU A 87 31.75 4.49 -3.81
CA GLU A 87 33.15 4.79 -3.51
C GLU A 87 33.28 5.91 -2.45
N MET A 88 32.16 6.29 -1.84
CA MET A 88 32.11 7.40 -0.89
C MET A 88 31.15 7.12 0.27
N THR A 89 31.47 7.71 1.42
CA THR A 89 30.61 7.79 2.60
C THR A 89 30.57 9.24 3.08
N ALA A 90 29.39 9.75 3.38
CA ALA A 90 29.21 11.06 3.98
C ALA A 90 28.91 10.92 5.48
N ILE A 91 29.46 11.81 6.29
CA ILE A 91 29.26 11.84 7.74
C ILE A 91 28.87 13.26 8.14
N ILE A 92 27.72 13.41 8.81
CA ILE A 92 27.37 14.65 9.50
C ILE A 92 27.68 14.49 10.99
N VAL A 93 28.54 15.35 11.50
CA VAL A 93 28.92 15.39 12.90
C VAL A 93 28.34 16.66 13.50
N SER A 94 27.50 16.54 14.52
CA SER A 94 26.93 17.71 15.17
C SER A 94 26.89 17.57 16.68
N THR A 95 27.12 18.67 17.40
CA THR A 95 26.85 18.75 18.85
C THR A 95 25.35 18.94 19.13
N GLU A 96 24.59 19.37 18.13
CA GLU A 96 23.17 19.74 18.23
C GLU A 96 22.36 19.05 17.11
N TRP A 97 21.34 18.27 17.47
CA TRP A 97 20.56 17.47 16.51
C TRP A 97 19.09 17.87 16.44
N HIS A 98 18.59 18.73 17.32
CA HIS A 98 17.15 18.99 17.47
C HIS A 98 16.45 19.36 16.15
N GLU A 99 17.05 20.23 15.33
CA GLU A 99 16.48 20.66 14.04
C GLU A 99 16.99 19.86 12.83
N LEU A 100 18.05 19.08 13.02
CA LEU A 100 18.68 18.28 11.95
C LEU A 100 18.19 16.83 11.94
N PHE A 101 17.69 16.31 13.06
CA PHE A 101 17.36 14.90 13.21
C PHE A 101 16.27 14.41 12.24
N ILE A 102 15.16 15.14 12.12
CA ILE A 102 14.07 14.79 11.19
C ILE A 102 14.56 14.90 9.72
N PRO A 103 15.16 16.03 9.28
CA PRO A 103 15.66 16.13 7.91
C PRO A 103 16.75 15.10 7.58
N PHE A 104 17.66 14.81 8.51
CA PHE A 104 18.71 13.81 8.35
C PHE A 104 18.11 12.42 8.13
N SER A 105 17.20 12.00 9.02
CA SER A 105 16.55 10.69 8.92
C SER A 105 15.78 10.54 7.61
N ALA A 106 15.06 11.58 7.18
CA ALA A 106 14.35 11.60 5.90
C ALA A 106 15.29 11.62 4.68
N PHE A 107 16.52 12.12 4.82
CA PHE A 107 17.50 12.19 3.74
C PHE A 107 18.27 10.88 3.60
N VAL A 108 18.61 10.21 4.70
CA VAL A 108 19.24 8.87 4.69
C VAL A 108 18.42 7.88 3.85
N SER A 109 17.08 7.92 3.94
CA SER A 109 16.20 7.03 3.16
C SER A 109 16.07 7.38 1.67
N LYS A 110 16.63 8.52 1.22
CA LYS A 110 16.48 9.04 -0.15
C LYS A 110 17.79 9.15 -0.91
N THR A 111 18.92 9.01 -0.24
CA THR A 111 20.25 9.11 -0.85
C THR A 111 20.76 7.75 -1.29
N ASN A 112 21.51 7.71 -2.40
CA ASN A 112 22.19 6.50 -2.86
C ASN A 112 23.56 6.29 -2.18
N SER A 113 24.19 7.37 -1.72
CA SER A 113 25.48 7.30 -1.01
C SER A 113 25.23 7.00 0.47
N GLU A 114 26.14 6.24 1.09
CA GLU A 114 26.09 5.97 2.53
C GLU A 114 26.22 7.28 3.32
N LEU A 115 25.25 7.55 4.21
CA LEU A 115 25.20 8.74 5.03
C LEU A 115 25.06 8.36 6.51
N LEU A 116 26.01 8.79 7.32
CA LEU A 116 26.06 8.54 8.76
C LEU A 116 25.92 9.83 9.56
N GLY A 117 25.37 9.72 10.77
CA GLY A 117 25.21 10.83 11.70
C GLY A 117 25.91 10.53 13.02
N PHE A 118 26.63 11.50 13.58
CA PHE A 118 27.22 11.39 14.91
C PHE A 118 26.89 12.60 15.79
N ASN A 119 26.47 12.33 17.03
CA ASN A 119 26.35 13.32 18.08
C ASN A 119 27.70 13.46 18.80
N LEU A 120 28.34 14.61 18.63
CA LEU A 120 29.66 14.90 19.15
C LEU A 120 29.56 15.54 20.54
N SER A 121 30.23 14.94 21.52
CA SER A 121 30.42 15.55 22.84
C SER A 121 31.80 16.19 22.91
N ILE A 122 31.84 17.45 23.34
CA ILE A 122 33.06 18.27 23.45
C ILE A 122 33.29 18.72 24.89
N ASP A 123 34.54 18.91 25.29
CA ASP A 123 34.89 19.47 26.60
C ASP A 123 34.90 21.01 26.60
N SER A 124 35.25 21.60 27.75
CA SER A 124 35.40 23.05 27.91
C SER A 124 36.48 23.68 27.02
N ASP A 125 37.44 22.87 26.56
CA ASP A 125 38.54 23.28 25.68
C ASP A 125 38.21 23.03 24.19
N PHE A 126 36.98 22.62 23.86
CA PHE A 126 36.52 22.27 22.52
C PHE A 126 37.18 21.01 21.94
N THR A 127 37.72 20.15 22.78
CA THR A 127 38.28 18.85 22.39
C THR A 127 37.15 17.83 22.27
N PRO A 128 37.06 17.08 21.15
CA PRO A 128 36.12 15.97 21.02
C PRO A 128 36.41 14.86 22.04
N ILE A 129 35.42 14.52 22.86
CA ILE A 129 35.51 13.48 23.90
C ILE A 129 34.92 12.16 23.40
N SER A 130 33.74 12.22 22.78
CA SER A 130 33.08 11.05 22.21
C SER A 130 32.18 11.42 21.03
N ALA A 131 31.95 10.46 20.14
CA ALA A 131 30.99 10.56 19.05
C ALA A 131 30.02 9.38 19.17
N LYS A 132 28.73 9.66 19.40
CA LYS A 132 27.69 8.63 19.45
C LYS A 132 26.94 8.57 18.13
N PRO A 133 26.78 7.39 17.51
CA PRO A 133 25.97 7.25 16.30
C PRO A 133 24.55 7.78 16.54
N VAL A 134 24.03 8.50 15.55
CA VAL A 134 22.63 8.91 15.50
C VAL A 134 21.90 7.92 14.61
N ILE A 135 21.03 7.13 15.23
CA ILE A 135 20.20 6.16 14.52
C ILE A 135 19.06 6.95 13.87
N PRO A 136 18.96 6.97 12.52
CA PRO A 136 17.87 7.66 11.85
C PRO A 136 16.54 6.96 12.19
N VAL A 137 15.49 7.74 12.34
CA VAL A 137 14.14 7.19 12.51
C VAL A 137 13.58 6.83 11.14
N THR A 138 13.06 5.61 11.02
CA THR A 138 12.23 5.24 9.87
C THR A 138 10.89 5.93 10.02
N TYR A 139 10.57 6.85 9.12
CA TYR A 139 9.25 7.47 9.07
C TYR A 139 8.35 6.73 8.08
N ARG A 140 7.21 6.21 8.54
CA ARG A 140 6.02 6.04 7.70
C ARG A 140 5.19 7.34 7.80
N ASN A 141 5.79 8.46 7.39
CA ASN A 141 5.12 9.78 7.33
C ASN A 141 4.08 9.90 6.20
N GLU A 142 3.79 8.79 5.52
CA GLU A 142 2.73 8.74 4.53
C GLU A 142 1.45 8.27 5.22
N ARG A 143 0.33 8.91 4.89
CA ARG A 143 -0.99 8.47 5.36
C ARG A 143 -1.20 7.01 4.96
N MET A 144 -1.38 6.15 5.94
CA MET A 144 -1.63 4.72 5.76
C MET A 144 -2.79 4.31 6.65
N LEU A 145 -3.98 4.18 6.07
CA LEU A 145 -5.11 3.57 6.76
C LEU A 145 -4.86 2.07 6.89
N SER A 146 -5.25 1.48 8.02
CA SER A 146 -5.19 0.02 8.22
C SER A 146 -6.18 -0.67 7.29
N ASP A 147 -5.82 -1.84 6.75
CA ASP A 147 -6.73 -2.71 5.99
C ASP A 147 -7.76 -3.42 6.89
N LEU A 148 -7.63 -3.31 8.22
CA LEU A 148 -8.56 -3.87 9.20
C LEU A 148 -9.62 -2.83 9.57
N HIS A 149 -10.80 -2.96 8.99
CA HIS A 149 -11.90 -2.02 9.14
C HIS A 149 -12.99 -2.59 10.06
N MET A 150 -13.86 -1.73 10.57
CA MET A 150 -15.01 -2.12 11.40
C MET A 150 -16.31 -1.53 10.88
N CYS A 151 -17.37 -2.33 10.90
CA CYS A 151 -18.73 -1.92 10.61
C CYS A 151 -19.54 -1.95 11.91
N TYR A 152 -19.98 -0.79 12.39
CA TYR A 152 -20.93 -0.68 13.49
C TYR A 152 -22.30 -0.31 12.92
N GLN A 153 -23.32 -1.12 13.15
CA GLN A 153 -24.64 -0.93 12.58
C GLN A 153 -25.66 -0.55 13.66
N TYR A 154 -26.68 0.22 13.26
CA TYR A 154 -27.64 0.86 14.15
C TYR A 154 -29.07 0.84 13.61
N TYR A 155 -30.04 0.71 14.52
CA TYR A 155 -31.46 0.68 14.21
C TYR A 155 -32.09 2.07 14.05
N SER A 156 -31.54 3.09 14.72
CA SER A 156 -32.11 4.44 14.82
C SER A 156 -31.03 5.53 14.78
N GLU A 157 -31.43 6.76 14.46
CA GLU A 157 -30.54 7.93 14.49
C GLU A 157 -30.03 8.25 15.91
N GLU A 158 -30.84 7.96 16.94
CA GLU A 158 -30.42 8.13 18.33
C GLU A 158 -29.25 7.18 18.66
N ASN A 159 -29.37 5.92 18.24
CA ASN A 159 -28.32 4.92 18.45
C ASN A 159 -27.09 5.23 17.61
N LEU A 160 -27.25 5.69 16.37
CA LEU A 160 -26.15 6.19 15.54
C LEU A 160 -25.40 7.34 16.22
N SER A 161 -26.13 8.32 16.78
CA SER A 161 -25.53 9.47 17.46
C SER A 161 -24.72 9.05 18.69
N LYS A 162 -25.25 8.10 19.48
CA LYS A 162 -24.51 7.46 20.59
C LYS A 162 -23.28 6.71 20.08
N GLY A 163 -23.43 6.00 18.95
CA GLY A 163 -22.37 5.28 18.27
C GLY A 163 -21.21 6.17 17.86
N ILE A 164 -21.48 7.27 17.13
CA ILE A 164 -20.48 8.25 16.70
C ILE A 164 -19.68 8.77 17.89
N LYS A 165 -20.37 9.21 18.95
CA LYS A 165 -19.70 9.68 20.16
C LYS A 165 -18.84 8.58 20.80
N SER A 166 -19.39 7.36 20.89
CA SER A 166 -18.69 6.24 21.51
C SER A 166 -17.45 5.78 20.72
N VAL A 167 -17.46 5.83 19.38
CA VAL A 167 -16.27 5.54 18.56
C VAL A 167 -15.18 6.55 18.85
N ILE A 168 -15.53 7.84 18.88
CA ILE A 168 -14.60 8.93 19.21
C ILE A 168 -13.97 8.70 20.59
N ASP A 169 -14.82 8.51 21.61
CA ASP A 169 -14.37 8.27 22.98
C ASP A 169 -13.45 7.03 23.05
N CYS A 170 -13.76 5.94 22.33
CA CYS A 170 -12.92 4.73 22.36
C CYS A 170 -11.55 4.96 21.74
N TYR A 171 -11.48 5.59 20.57
CA TYR A 171 -10.20 5.87 19.91
C TYR A 171 -9.35 6.86 20.72
N GLU A 172 -9.95 7.89 21.33
CA GLU A 172 -9.25 8.79 22.25
C GLU A 172 -8.66 8.04 23.45
N ASN A 173 -9.43 7.14 24.09
CA ASN A 173 -8.94 6.33 25.21
C ASN A 173 -7.81 5.37 24.80
N LYS A 174 -7.80 4.91 23.55
CA LYS A 174 -6.76 4.04 22.99
C LYS A 174 -5.54 4.80 22.47
N GLY A 175 -5.57 6.13 22.50
CA GLY A 175 -4.50 6.97 21.93
C GLY A 175 -4.48 7.02 20.40
N VAL A 176 -5.53 6.55 19.73
CA VAL A 176 -5.69 6.58 18.27
C VAL A 176 -6.30 7.93 17.87
N LYS A 177 -5.53 8.76 17.17
CA LYS A 177 -5.90 10.15 16.89
C LYS A 177 -6.39 10.38 15.47
N ASP A 178 -5.80 9.66 14.52
CA ASP A 178 -5.96 9.87 13.09
C ASP A 178 -6.85 8.76 12.52
N TYR A 179 -8.12 9.06 12.26
CA TYR A 179 -9.08 8.07 11.79
C TYR A 179 -10.21 8.69 10.97
N VAL A 180 -10.92 7.83 10.25
CA VAL A 180 -12.07 8.20 9.41
C VAL A 180 -13.27 7.36 9.78
N MET A 181 -14.44 8.00 9.81
CA MET A 181 -15.73 7.34 9.96
C MET A 181 -16.61 7.74 8.78
N VAL A 182 -16.99 6.76 7.96
CA VAL A 182 -17.98 6.94 6.90
C VAL A 182 -19.34 6.59 7.48
N ILE A 183 -20.25 7.55 7.46
CA ILE A 183 -21.62 7.37 7.93
C ILE A 183 -22.46 6.95 6.74
N LEU A 184 -23.09 5.78 6.80
CA LEU A 184 -23.93 5.25 5.73
C LEU A 184 -25.37 5.06 6.19
N ARG A 185 -26.30 5.18 5.24
CA ARG A 185 -27.72 4.87 5.39
C ARG A 185 -28.15 3.89 4.32
N HIS A 186 -28.97 2.91 4.67
CA HIS A 186 -29.45 1.93 3.72
C HIS A 186 -30.62 2.49 2.89
N THR A 187 -30.50 2.45 1.56
CA THR A 187 -31.42 3.03 0.58
C THR A 187 -32.80 2.38 0.53
N ILE A 188 -32.96 1.15 1.01
CA ILE A 188 -34.27 0.48 1.06
C ILE A 188 -35.26 1.29 1.91
N PHE A 189 -34.77 1.97 2.95
CA PHE A 189 -35.62 2.77 3.84
C PHE A 189 -36.03 4.12 3.26
N ASP A 190 -35.33 4.63 2.23
CA ASP A 190 -35.74 5.87 1.55
C ASP A 190 -37.02 5.68 0.74
N ASN A 191 -37.19 4.51 0.13
CA ASN A 191 -38.40 4.16 -0.63
C ASN A 191 -39.62 3.93 0.25
N ILE A 192 -39.42 3.50 1.51
CA ILE A 192 -40.51 3.26 2.47
C ILE A 192 -41.05 4.60 3.00
N ASP A 193 -40.15 5.53 3.37
CA ASP A 193 -40.55 6.86 3.86
C ASP A 193 -41.28 7.69 2.76
N LEU A 194 -40.98 7.44 1.48
CA LEU A 194 -41.66 8.06 0.33
C LEU A 194 -43.03 7.44 0.01
N GLN A 195 -43.26 6.17 0.33
CA GLN A 195 -44.57 5.52 0.11
C GLN A 195 -45.57 5.85 1.22
N ASP A 196 -45.12 6.03 2.47
CA ASP A 196 -45.99 6.47 3.58
C ASP A 196 -46.51 7.91 3.39
N SER A 197 -45.87 8.72 2.57
CA SER A 197 -46.33 10.07 2.23
C SER A 197 -47.29 10.15 1.03
N ASN A 198 -47.49 9.06 0.28
CA ASN A 198 -48.33 9.00 -0.92
C ASN A 198 -49.24 7.75 -0.98
N SER A 199 -49.87 7.36 0.13
CA SER A 199 -50.77 6.20 0.14
C SER A 199 -52.20 6.54 -0.27
N ASP A 200 -52.41 6.62 -1.59
CA ASP A 200 -53.69 6.30 -2.25
C ASP A 200 -53.35 5.61 -3.58
N ASN A 201 -53.01 4.32 -3.52
CA ASN A 201 -53.28 3.35 -4.60
C ASN A 201 -52.91 1.92 -4.15
N GLN A 202 -53.94 1.08 -4.08
CA GLN A 202 -53.85 -0.36 -3.95
C GLN A 202 -53.58 -0.96 -5.34
N GLU A 203 -52.39 -1.50 -5.59
CA GLU A 203 -52.16 -2.59 -6.55
C GLU A 203 -50.68 -3.04 -6.55
N SER A 204 -50.32 -3.96 -5.64
CA SER A 204 -49.19 -4.89 -5.79
C SER A 204 -49.13 -5.82 -4.56
N VAL A 205 -49.86 -6.94 -4.59
CA VAL A 205 -49.93 -7.91 -3.47
C VAL A 205 -49.10 -9.17 -3.74
N PHE A 206 -48.42 -9.26 -4.89
CA PHE A 206 -47.68 -10.47 -5.28
C PHE A 206 -46.15 -10.33 -5.17
N GLU A 207 -45.61 -9.12 -5.18
CA GLU A 207 -44.19 -8.88 -4.86
C GLU A 207 -43.95 -8.73 -3.34
N SER A 208 -45.00 -8.43 -2.56
CA SER A 208 -44.84 -8.16 -1.13
C SER A 208 -44.41 -9.38 -0.33
N HIS A 209 -44.84 -10.60 -0.66
CA HIS A 209 -44.55 -11.76 0.21
C HIS A 209 -43.11 -12.28 0.12
N ILE A 210 -42.43 -12.16 -1.02
CA ILE A 210 -41.01 -12.50 -1.16
C ILE A 210 -40.14 -11.37 -0.57
N PHE A 211 -40.60 -10.12 -0.72
CA PHE A 211 -39.96 -8.95 -0.12
C PHE A 211 -40.11 -8.93 1.42
N ASP A 212 -41.27 -9.33 1.94
CA ASP A 212 -41.60 -9.39 3.37
C ASP A 212 -40.79 -10.48 4.11
N GLU A 213 -40.47 -11.60 3.44
CA GLU A 213 -39.63 -12.65 4.01
C GLU A 213 -38.15 -12.26 4.03
N TYR A 214 -37.66 -11.57 2.99
CA TYR A 214 -36.28 -11.04 2.93
C TYR A 214 -36.05 -9.88 3.91
N ILE A 215 -37.06 -9.02 4.09
CA ILE A 215 -37.04 -7.94 5.08
C ILE A 215 -37.18 -8.45 6.51
N LYS A 216 -37.86 -9.57 6.77
CA LYS A 216 -38.02 -10.11 8.14
C LYS A 216 -36.72 -10.59 8.79
N ASP A 217 -35.74 -11.05 8.01
CA ASP A 217 -34.48 -11.57 8.54
C ASP A 217 -33.40 -10.47 8.73
N LYS A 218 -33.51 -9.34 7.99
CA LYS A 218 -32.70 -8.11 8.15
C LYS A 218 -33.48 -6.92 8.73
N GLN A 219 -34.62 -7.19 9.39
CA GLN A 219 -35.53 -6.18 9.91
C GLN A 219 -34.91 -5.48 11.12
N SER A 220 -34.09 -4.43 10.90
CA SER A 220 -34.11 -3.15 11.65
C SER A 220 -32.89 -2.24 11.42
N LEU A 221 -31.76 -2.69 10.86
CA LEU A 221 -30.52 -1.87 10.78
C LEU A 221 -30.60 -0.85 9.64
N LYS A 222 -30.72 0.44 9.99
CA LYS A 222 -30.88 1.56 9.05
C LYS A 222 -29.59 2.31 8.76
N PHE A 223 -28.66 2.32 9.71
CA PHE A 223 -27.44 3.14 9.66
C PHE A 223 -26.20 2.31 9.94
N MET A 224 -25.07 2.75 9.40
CA MET A 224 -23.76 2.13 9.62
C MET A 224 -22.69 3.21 9.82
N ILE A 225 -21.78 2.96 10.75
CA ILE A 225 -20.48 3.62 10.82
C ILE A 225 -19.45 2.62 10.29
N TYR A 226 -18.82 2.96 9.18
CA TYR A 226 -17.68 2.23 8.64
C TYR A 226 -16.40 2.98 9.02
N THR A 227 -15.48 2.34 9.73
CA THR A 227 -14.33 3.05 10.33
C THR A 227 -13.02 2.26 10.25
N THR A 228 -11.93 3.00 10.09
CA THR A 228 -10.54 2.55 10.23
C THR A 228 -9.69 3.73 10.69
N SER A 229 -8.48 3.46 11.18
CA SER A 229 -7.53 4.50 11.56
C SER A 229 -6.24 4.42 10.75
N GLN A 230 -5.51 5.53 10.75
CA GLN A 230 -4.14 5.55 10.27
C GLN A 230 -3.28 4.67 11.19
N CYS A 231 -2.51 3.76 10.61
CA CYS A 231 -1.59 2.92 11.34
C CYS A 231 -0.54 3.78 12.07
N LEU A 232 -0.28 3.42 13.32
CA LEU A 232 0.87 3.91 14.06
C LEU A 232 2.14 3.15 13.66
N GLU A 233 3.30 3.64 14.08
CA GLU A 233 4.52 2.85 14.00
C GLU A 233 4.46 1.68 14.98
N ASP A 234 5.13 0.58 14.65
CA ASP A 234 5.15 -0.62 15.49
C ASP A 234 5.63 -0.31 16.93
N GLU A 235 6.60 0.60 17.08
CA GLU A 235 7.11 1.05 18.39
C GLU A 235 6.04 1.77 19.22
N ASP A 236 5.17 2.55 18.58
CA ASP A 236 4.08 3.27 19.24
C ASP A 236 2.99 2.30 19.71
N TYR A 237 2.63 1.30 18.89
CA TYR A 237 1.72 0.23 19.32
C TYR A 237 2.28 -0.54 20.51
N LEU A 238 3.56 -0.95 20.44
CA LEU A 238 4.22 -1.66 21.53
C LEU A 238 4.28 -0.81 22.81
N ALA A 239 4.46 0.51 22.69
CA ALA A 239 4.39 1.41 23.83
C ALA A 239 2.98 1.46 24.45
N ILE A 240 1.92 1.46 23.64
CA ILE A 240 0.53 1.39 24.12
C ILE A 240 0.28 0.07 24.86
N ILE A 241 0.69 -1.06 24.27
CA ILE A 241 0.53 -2.40 24.86
C ILE A 241 1.25 -2.48 26.21
N LYS A 242 2.54 -2.09 26.27
CA LYS A 242 3.35 -2.12 27.49
C LYS A 242 2.79 -1.24 28.62
N ASN A 243 2.15 -0.12 28.27
CA ASN A 243 1.55 0.78 29.25
C ASN A 243 0.15 0.34 29.70
N ASN A 244 -0.48 -0.63 29.02
CA ASN A 244 -1.77 -1.18 29.37
C ASN A 244 -1.61 -2.61 29.90
N ARG A 245 -1.67 -2.75 31.24
CA ARG A 245 -1.43 -4.03 31.91
C ARG A 245 -2.30 -5.18 31.40
N GLY A 246 -3.57 -4.93 31.06
CA GLY A 246 -4.46 -5.97 30.55
C GLY A 246 -4.01 -6.49 29.19
N LEU A 247 -3.67 -5.58 28.28
CA LEU A 247 -3.16 -5.95 26.95
C LEU A 247 -1.80 -6.64 27.03
N PHE A 248 -0.91 -6.16 27.90
CA PHE A 248 0.41 -6.76 28.05
C PHE A 248 0.37 -8.20 28.58
N GLU A 249 -0.61 -8.55 29.43
CA GLU A 249 -0.75 -9.91 29.95
C GLU A 249 -1.26 -10.91 28.90
N ASP A 250 -2.08 -10.46 27.93
CA ASP A 250 -2.65 -11.29 26.86
C ASP A 250 -1.82 -11.25 25.54
N PHE A 251 -0.78 -10.42 25.47
CA PHE A 251 0.02 -10.22 24.26
C PHE A 251 0.98 -11.38 23.98
N ASP A 252 0.86 -12.00 22.82
CA ASP A 252 1.79 -13.04 22.35
C ASP A 252 2.99 -12.39 21.62
N GLU A 253 4.14 -12.33 22.31
CA GLU A 253 5.40 -11.81 21.75
C GLU A 253 6.07 -12.82 20.81
N ASP A 254 5.81 -14.13 20.98
CA ASP A 254 6.36 -15.16 20.12
C ASP A 254 5.70 -15.10 18.73
N GLU A 255 4.37 -14.95 18.68
CA GLU A 255 3.63 -14.73 17.41
C GLU A 255 4.13 -13.47 16.69
N LEU A 256 4.31 -12.36 17.41
CA LEU A 256 4.82 -11.11 16.81
C LEU A 256 6.20 -11.29 16.14
N ASN A 257 7.08 -12.10 16.73
CA ASN A 257 8.44 -12.32 16.24
C ASN A 257 8.49 -13.14 14.95
N GLU A 258 7.41 -13.88 14.62
CA GLU A 258 7.27 -14.61 13.36
C GLU A 258 6.72 -13.74 12.22
N LEU A 259 6.17 -12.56 12.54
CA LEU A 259 5.55 -11.66 11.58
C LEU A 259 6.53 -10.58 11.08
N GLU A 260 6.43 -10.26 9.78
CA GLU A 260 7.23 -9.23 9.13
C GLU A 260 6.36 -8.12 8.52
N ASP A 261 6.97 -6.94 8.33
CA ASP A 261 6.40 -5.79 7.62
C ASP A 261 4.95 -5.43 8.03
N ILE A 262 4.01 -5.53 7.08
CA ILE A 262 2.62 -5.11 7.25
C ILE A 262 1.81 -6.11 8.07
N GLU A 263 2.19 -7.39 8.06
CA GLU A 263 1.51 -8.43 8.84
C GLU A 263 1.73 -8.18 10.33
N LYS A 264 2.98 -7.83 10.69
CA LYS A 264 3.34 -7.39 12.03
C LYS A 264 2.55 -6.15 12.45
N THR A 265 2.49 -5.12 11.60
CA THR A 265 1.72 -3.90 11.89
C THR A 265 0.22 -4.19 12.04
N ASN A 266 -0.35 -5.08 11.21
CA ASN A 266 -1.76 -5.46 11.30
C ASN A 266 -2.08 -6.25 12.58
N TYR A 267 -1.20 -7.15 13.01
CA TYR A 267 -1.34 -7.84 14.30
C TYR A 267 -1.34 -6.85 15.46
N LEU A 268 -0.36 -5.95 15.52
CA LEU A 268 -0.30 -4.89 16.53
C LEU A 268 -1.54 -3.97 16.51
N TYR A 269 -2.01 -3.62 15.31
CA TYR A 269 -3.24 -2.86 15.14
C TYR A 269 -4.46 -3.61 15.70
N SER A 270 -4.58 -4.91 15.40
CA SER A 270 -5.69 -5.74 15.89
C SER A 270 -5.73 -5.73 17.41
N GLU A 271 -4.59 -5.98 18.05
CA GLU A 271 -4.48 -6.02 19.51
C GLU A 271 -4.85 -4.67 20.15
N VAL A 272 -4.34 -3.57 19.61
CA VAL A 272 -4.55 -2.25 20.22
C VAL A 272 -5.92 -1.65 19.85
N VAL A 273 -6.40 -1.81 18.63
CA VAL A 273 -7.57 -1.06 18.12
C VAL A 273 -8.84 -1.89 18.16
N ILE A 274 -8.77 -3.16 17.78
CA ILE A 274 -9.95 -4.03 17.59
C ILE A 274 -10.24 -4.83 18.87
N ASN A 275 -9.25 -5.55 19.37
CA ASN A 275 -9.40 -6.54 20.43
C ASN A 275 -9.39 -5.92 21.83
N SER A 276 -8.89 -4.69 21.98
CA SER A 276 -8.83 -4.01 23.28
C SER A 276 -10.12 -3.30 23.69
N HIS A 277 -10.35 -3.19 25.00
CA HIS A 277 -11.34 -2.27 25.56
C HIS A 277 -10.84 -0.81 25.60
N PRO A 278 -11.74 0.18 25.58
CA PRO A 278 -13.20 0.07 25.45
C PRO A 278 -13.66 -0.21 24.01
N TRP A 279 -14.84 -0.81 23.86
CA TRP A 279 -15.47 -1.03 22.56
C TRP A 279 -16.59 -0.02 22.30
N PRO A 280 -16.77 0.43 21.05
CA PRO A 280 -17.85 1.34 20.70
C PRO A 280 -19.25 0.76 20.96
N TYR A 281 -20.17 1.65 21.34
CA TYR A 281 -21.61 1.39 21.37
C TYR A 281 -22.14 1.09 19.96
N LYS A 282 -22.97 0.04 19.86
CA LYS A 282 -23.47 -0.52 18.60
C LYS A 282 -24.67 -1.43 18.86
N ASP A 283 -25.56 -1.53 17.88
CA ASP A 283 -26.64 -2.53 17.89
C ASP A 283 -26.16 -3.85 17.29
N HIS A 284 -25.34 -3.77 16.24
CA HIS A 284 -24.68 -4.91 15.62
C HIS A 284 -23.24 -4.55 15.19
N ILE A 285 -22.37 -5.56 15.07
CA ILE A 285 -20.97 -5.41 14.69
C ILE A 285 -20.61 -6.41 13.61
N GLU A 286 -19.77 -5.96 12.68
CA GLU A 286 -19.20 -6.82 11.66
C GLU A 286 -17.79 -6.35 11.32
N ILE A 287 -16.91 -7.29 10.96
CA ILE A 287 -15.59 -6.97 10.46
C ILE A 287 -15.73 -6.41 9.04
N GLY A 288 -15.08 -5.29 8.81
CA GLY A 288 -14.95 -4.65 7.50
C GLY A 288 -13.60 -4.98 6.86
N THR A 289 -13.57 -4.96 5.53
CA THR A 289 -12.35 -5.00 4.73
C THR A 289 -12.50 -4.04 3.54
N PRO A 290 -11.41 -3.62 2.90
CA PRO A 290 -11.49 -2.80 1.69
C PRO A 290 -12.36 -3.40 0.59
N ALA A 291 -12.25 -4.72 0.37
CA ALA A 291 -13.07 -5.44 -0.59
C ALA A 291 -14.57 -5.39 -0.21
N LYS A 292 -14.91 -5.62 1.06
CA LYS A 292 -16.28 -5.54 1.55
C LYS A 292 -16.87 -4.13 1.42
N PHE A 293 -16.06 -3.10 1.71
CA PHE A 293 -16.49 -1.72 1.52
C PHE A 293 -16.83 -1.43 0.08
N SER A 294 -15.94 -1.82 -0.84
CA SER A 294 -16.11 -1.57 -2.26
C SER A 294 -17.31 -2.30 -2.84
N TYR A 295 -17.49 -3.59 -2.54
CA TYR A 295 -18.44 -4.44 -3.25
C TYR A 295 -19.67 -4.78 -2.41
N ASP A 296 -19.49 -5.24 -1.17
CA ASP A 296 -20.62 -5.72 -0.37
C ASP A 296 -21.43 -4.59 0.24
N ILE A 297 -20.83 -3.41 0.45
CA ILE A 297 -21.49 -2.26 1.08
C ILE A 297 -21.95 -1.27 0.02
N LEU A 298 -21.02 -0.65 -0.72
CA LEU A 298 -21.36 0.45 -1.63
C LEU A 298 -22.21 0.01 -2.83
N GLU A 299 -22.10 -1.24 -3.29
CA GLU A 299 -22.95 -1.76 -4.37
C GLU A 299 -24.25 -2.43 -3.87
N SER A 300 -24.43 -2.59 -2.55
CA SER A 300 -25.59 -3.27 -1.95
C SER A 300 -26.61 -2.32 -1.33
N GLY A 301 -26.71 -1.09 -1.84
CA GLY A 301 -27.73 -0.13 -1.41
C GLY A 301 -27.42 0.58 -0.08
N TRP A 302 -26.15 0.86 0.20
CA TRP A 302 -25.74 1.77 1.26
C TRP A 302 -25.21 3.08 0.68
N ASP A 303 -25.84 4.18 1.05
CA ASP A 303 -25.45 5.52 0.60
C ASP A 303 -24.63 6.24 1.67
N VAL A 304 -23.48 6.79 1.25
CA VAL A 304 -22.63 7.63 2.08
C VAL A 304 -23.33 8.94 2.39
N GLN A 305 -23.56 9.21 3.67
CA GLN A 305 -24.20 10.43 4.16
C GLN A 305 -23.17 11.48 4.58
N ASP A 306 -22.08 11.05 5.21
CA ASP A 306 -21.04 11.93 5.74
C ASP A 306 -19.71 11.19 5.90
N ILE A 307 -18.59 11.93 5.89
CA ILE A 307 -17.24 11.43 6.16
C ILE A 307 -16.62 12.28 7.27
N ILE A 308 -16.59 11.71 8.47
CA ILE A 308 -16.00 12.37 9.64
C ILE A 308 -14.52 12.02 9.71
N ARG A 309 -13.68 13.06 9.71
CA ARG A 309 -12.21 12.97 9.77
C ARG A 309 -11.71 13.44 11.13
N ARG A 310 -10.67 12.80 11.67
CA ARG A 310 -10.08 13.16 12.97
C ARG A 310 -8.55 13.24 12.92
N GLY A 311 -7.98 14.00 13.85
CA GLY A 311 -6.53 14.20 13.97
C GLY A 311 -5.92 15.01 12.82
N ALA A 312 -4.77 14.59 12.31
CA ALA A 312 -4.10 15.16 11.16
C ALA A 312 -4.96 15.12 9.88
N LEU A 313 -5.86 14.13 9.76
CA LEU A 313 -6.75 14.01 8.60
C LEU A 313 -7.76 15.16 8.51
N SER A 314 -8.25 15.67 9.66
CA SER A 314 -9.14 16.84 9.67
C SER A 314 -8.40 18.16 9.37
N ASN A 315 -7.08 18.20 9.56
CA ASN A 315 -6.27 19.38 9.28
C ASN A 315 -5.79 19.45 7.82
N ASN A 316 -6.04 18.40 7.02
CA ASN A 316 -5.64 18.36 5.62
C ASN A 316 -6.74 18.92 4.72
N GLU A 317 -6.69 20.23 4.48
CA GLU A 317 -7.65 20.97 3.65
C GLU A 317 -7.65 20.54 2.17
N LEU A 318 -6.59 19.88 1.70
CA LEU A 318 -6.45 19.42 0.32
C LEU A 318 -6.84 17.94 0.13
N LEU A 319 -7.15 17.23 1.22
CA LEU A 319 -7.61 15.85 1.15
C LEU A 319 -9.07 15.83 0.71
N ALA A 320 -9.32 15.42 -0.53
CA ALA A 320 -10.68 15.24 -1.03
C ALA A 320 -11.31 13.95 -0.46
N ASP A 321 -12.64 13.93 -0.34
CA ASP A 321 -13.39 12.77 0.15
C ASP A 321 -13.20 11.56 -0.77
N GLU A 322 -13.12 11.78 -2.08
CA GLU A 322 -12.88 10.74 -3.06
C GLU A 322 -11.56 9.99 -2.82
N VAL A 323 -10.53 10.70 -2.35
CA VAL A 323 -9.23 10.09 -2.03
C VAL A 323 -9.34 9.19 -0.79
N ILE A 324 -10.11 9.62 0.23
CA ILE A 324 -10.38 8.78 1.41
C ILE A 324 -11.16 7.54 1.00
N MET A 325 -12.18 7.71 0.16
CA MET A 325 -12.99 6.60 -0.34
C MET A 325 -12.15 5.61 -1.15
N ASP A 326 -11.24 6.08 -2.00
CA ASP A 326 -10.33 5.22 -2.76
C ASP A 326 -9.35 4.46 -1.85
N GLU A 327 -8.82 5.11 -0.79
CA GLU A 327 -7.99 4.44 0.22
C GLU A 327 -8.78 3.39 1.02
N LEU A 328 -10.02 3.68 1.42
CA LEU A 328 -10.90 2.73 2.09
C LEU A 328 -11.31 1.55 1.21
N LYS A 329 -11.31 1.73 -0.11
CA LYS A 329 -11.48 0.64 -1.10
C LYS A 329 -10.18 -0.13 -1.35
N GLY A 330 -9.07 0.29 -0.75
CA GLY A 330 -7.77 -0.35 -0.88
C GLY A 330 -7.10 -0.10 -2.23
N LEU A 331 -7.42 1.01 -2.91
CA LEU A 331 -6.94 1.37 -4.24
C LEU A 331 -5.57 2.09 -4.23
N ASP A 332 -4.86 2.12 -3.12
CA ASP A 332 -3.55 2.77 -2.99
C ASP A 332 -2.36 1.78 -3.11
N GLY A 333 -2.64 0.49 -3.32
CA GLY A 333 -1.64 -0.58 -3.43
C GLY A 333 -1.22 -1.20 -2.11
N LYS A 334 -1.72 -0.74 -0.96
CA LYS A 334 -1.32 -1.24 0.35
C LYS A 334 -1.97 -2.58 0.71
N SER A 335 -3.23 -2.76 0.30
CA SER A 335 -4.02 -3.99 0.47
C SER A 335 -3.47 -5.22 -0.27
N ARG A 336 -2.40 -5.08 -1.06
CA ARG A 336 -1.84 -6.10 -1.97
C ARG A 336 -2.81 -6.58 -3.07
N GLN A 337 -3.97 -5.95 -3.21
CA GLN A 337 -5.03 -6.41 -4.12
C GLN A 337 -5.43 -5.40 -5.18
N ALA A 338 -5.34 -4.10 -4.92
CA ALA A 338 -5.75 -3.10 -5.89
C ALA A 338 -4.90 -1.84 -5.86
N TYR A 339 -4.82 -1.17 -7.01
CA TYR A 339 -4.15 0.12 -7.17
C TYR A 339 -4.89 0.94 -8.23
N LYS A 340 -5.10 2.23 -7.99
CA LYS A 340 -5.68 3.15 -8.96
C LYS A 340 -5.09 4.54 -8.81
N LYS A 341 -4.50 5.09 -9.88
CA LYS A 341 -4.03 6.47 -9.87
C LYS A 341 -3.82 7.02 -11.28
N SER A 342 -4.05 8.32 -11.42
CA SER A 342 -3.77 9.08 -12.64
C SER A 342 -2.53 9.96 -12.45
N PHE A 343 -1.74 10.13 -13.51
CA PHE A 343 -0.49 10.86 -13.51
C PHE A 343 -0.39 11.78 -14.73
N GLN A 344 0.25 12.93 -14.52
CA GLN A 344 0.57 13.90 -15.57
C GLN A 344 2.08 14.10 -15.75
N SER A 345 2.88 13.31 -15.04
CA SER A 345 4.34 13.40 -15.06
C SER A 345 4.97 12.02 -14.95
N PHE A 346 5.96 11.75 -15.81
CA PHE A 346 6.73 10.52 -15.74
C PHE A 346 7.41 10.32 -14.40
N LYS A 347 7.93 11.38 -13.78
CA LYS A 347 8.53 11.29 -12.45
C LYS A 347 7.53 10.79 -11.39
N GLN A 348 6.29 11.28 -11.42
CA GLN A 348 5.26 10.84 -10.49
C GLN A 348 4.85 9.40 -10.77
N LEU A 349 4.68 9.03 -12.06
CA LEU A 349 4.42 7.65 -12.47
C LEU A 349 5.54 6.73 -11.99
N LYS A 350 6.81 7.05 -12.27
CA LYS A 350 7.99 6.27 -11.83
C LYS A 350 8.05 6.11 -10.31
N ASN A 351 7.74 7.17 -9.56
CA ASN A 351 7.68 7.08 -8.09
C ASN A 351 6.59 6.11 -7.59
N SER A 352 5.49 5.94 -8.33
CA SER A 352 4.43 4.99 -7.98
C SER A 352 4.84 3.52 -8.10
N LEU A 353 5.96 3.21 -8.77
CA LEU A 353 6.43 1.85 -8.94
C LEU A 353 6.67 1.14 -7.61
N LYS A 354 7.01 1.88 -6.55
CA LYS A 354 7.15 1.34 -5.19
C LYS A 354 5.82 0.78 -4.68
N ASP A 355 4.74 1.54 -4.80
CA ASP A 355 3.41 1.13 -4.34
C ASP A 355 2.83 0.01 -5.21
N ILE A 356 3.04 0.09 -6.53
CA ILE A 356 2.66 -0.99 -7.46
C ILE A 356 3.45 -2.29 -7.16
N SER A 357 4.75 -2.18 -6.84
CA SER A 357 5.56 -3.34 -6.46
C SER A 357 5.08 -3.98 -5.16
N ARG A 358 4.59 -3.17 -4.21
CA ARG A 358 3.94 -3.68 -2.99
C ARG A 358 2.62 -4.37 -3.34
N CYS A 359 1.80 -3.75 -4.19
CA CYS A 359 0.53 -4.29 -4.65
C CYS A 359 0.69 -5.66 -5.34
N LEU A 360 1.74 -5.83 -6.14
CA LEU A 360 1.99 -7.03 -6.94
C LEU A 360 3.13 -7.89 -6.40
N HIS A 361 3.42 -7.80 -5.09
CA HIS A 361 4.53 -8.52 -4.46
C HIS A 361 4.53 -10.02 -4.81
N TYR A 362 3.34 -10.63 -4.82
CA TYR A 362 3.12 -12.05 -5.12
C TYR A 362 2.72 -12.36 -6.57
N ASN A 363 2.59 -11.34 -7.42
CA ASN A 363 2.28 -11.49 -8.86
C ASN A 363 3.47 -11.01 -9.69
N ALA A 364 4.55 -11.80 -9.66
CA ALA A 364 5.80 -11.48 -10.33
C ALA A 364 5.64 -11.34 -11.86
N VAL A 365 4.69 -12.06 -12.46
CA VAL A 365 4.41 -12.00 -13.89
C VAL A 365 3.93 -10.60 -14.27
N TRP A 366 2.90 -10.07 -13.61
CA TRP A 366 2.42 -8.72 -13.88
C TRP A 366 3.42 -7.65 -13.46
N LEU A 367 4.10 -7.82 -12.32
CA LEU A 367 5.12 -6.86 -11.89
C LEU A 367 6.25 -6.72 -12.92
N SER A 368 6.68 -7.83 -13.53
CA SER A 368 7.70 -7.79 -14.59
C SER A 368 7.22 -7.05 -15.84
N GLY A 369 5.97 -7.28 -16.25
CA GLY A 369 5.36 -6.58 -17.40
C GLY A 369 5.19 -5.10 -17.16
N ILE A 370 4.80 -4.69 -15.94
CA ILE A 370 4.67 -3.29 -15.56
C ILE A 370 6.03 -2.59 -15.48
N LYS A 371 7.05 -3.25 -14.91
CA LYS A 371 8.43 -2.71 -14.94
C LYS A 371 8.89 -2.46 -16.37
N LYS A 372 8.63 -3.40 -17.30
CA LYS A 372 8.94 -3.21 -18.72
C LYS A 372 8.11 -2.09 -19.36
N ALA A 373 6.83 -1.97 -19.00
CA ALA A 373 5.99 -0.87 -19.47
C ALA A 373 6.58 0.49 -19.07
N PHE A 374 7.08 0.62 -17.84
CA PHE A 374 7.69 1.87 -17.36
C PHE A 374 8.98 2.21 -18.12
N GLU A 375 9.81 1.22 -18.42
CA GLU A 375 11.00 1.41 -19.28
C GLU A 375 10.59 1.86 -20.69
N ASP A 376 9.60 1.20 -21.30
CA ASP A 376 9.13 1.52 -22.66
C ASP A 376 8.48 2.93 -22.72
N ILE A 377 7.76 3.35 -21.68
CA ILE A 377 7.23 4.71 -21.53
C ILE A 377 8.38 5.73 -21.42
N GLU A 378 9.40 5.46 -20.59
CA GLU A 378 10.57 6.33 -20.43
C GLU A 378 11.31 6.51 -21.76
N GLU A 379 11.54 5.41 -22.47
CA GLU A 379 12.23 5.38 -23.76
C GLU A 379 11.44 6.12 -24.86
N ARG A 380 10.10 5.98 -24.89
CA ARG A 380 9.25 6.61 -25.92
C ARG A 380 9.03 8.09 -25.70
N PHE A 381 8.79 8.51 -24.46
CA PHE A 381 8.23 9.83 -24.17
C PHE A 381 9.16 10.70 -23.32
N GLY A 382 9.92 10.10 -22.40
CA GLY A 382 10.79 10.82 -21.48
C GLY A 382 10.10 11.94 -20.67
N ASP A 383 10.90 12.79 -20.01
CA ASP A 383 10.40 13.83 -19.09
C ASP A 383 9.81 15.09 -19.76
N LYS A 384 9.96 15.23 -21.08
CA LYS A 384 9.60 16.47 -21.81
C LYS A 384 8.26 16.39 -22.53
N THR A 385 7.60 15.24 -22.48
CA THR A 385 6.35 14.99 -23.19
C THR A 385 5.20 15.12 -22.20
N GLU A 386 4.23 15.96 -22.55
CA GLU A 386 2.96 16.00 -21.82
C GLU A 386 2.17 14.72 -22.15
N PHE A 387 1.85 13.96 -21.11
CA PHE A 387 1.00 12.78 -21.24
C PHE A 387 0.09 12.65 -20.04
N ILE A 388 -1.02 11.96 -20.25
CA ILE A 388 -1.90 11.50 -19.18
C ILE A 388 -1.69 10.00 -19.09
N ALA A 389 -1.35 9.51 -17.89
CA ALA A 389 -1.27 8.08 -17.63
C ALA A 389 -2.27 7.68 -16.56
N ASP A 390 -3.14 6.73 -16.89
CA ASP A 390 -4.06 6.11 -15.95
C ASP A 390 -3.59 4.70 -15.63
N VAL A 391 -3.35 4.42 -14.35
CA VAL A 391 -2.95 3.11 -13.86
C VAL A 391 -4.08 2.54 -13.03
N TYR A 392 -4.46 1.30 -13.34
CA TYR A 392 -5.39 0.51 -12.56
C TYR A 392 -4.89 -0.92 -12.46
N ILE A 393 -4.96 -1.49 -11.26
CA ILE A 393 -4.63 -2.88 -10.95
C ILE A 393 -5.76 -3.41 -10.09
N PHE A 394 -6.31 -4.54 -10.51
CA PHE A 394 -7.15 -5.40 -9.69
C PHE A 394 -6.59 -6.82 -9.74
N ASN A 395 -5.96 -7.19 -8.63
CA ASN A 395 -5.26 -8.44 -8.41
C ASN A 395 -5.79 -9.08 -7.10
N PRO A 396 -7.00 -9.68 -7.11
CA PRO A 396 -7.55 -10.31 -5.91
C PRO A 396 -6.67 -11.46 -5.38
N SER A 397 -5.71 -11.96 -6.18
CA SER A 397 -4.79 -13.04 -5.82
C SER A 397 -5.50 -14.27 -5.27
N ASN A 398 -6.67 -14.61 -5.82
CA ASN A 398 -7.37 -15.86 -5.55
C ASN A 398 -8.29 -16.16 -6.72
N THR A 399 -7.75 -16.87 -7.70
CA THR A 399 -8.42 -17.14 -8.96
C THR A 399 -9.54 -18.17 -8.78
N ILE A 400 -9.49 -19.05 -7.78
CA ILE A 400 -10.60 -19.96 -7.43
C ILE A 400 -11.81 -19.17 -6.91
N LEU A 401 -11.59 -18.23 -5.98
CA LEU A 401 -12.64 -17.33 -5.50
C LEU A 401 -13.20 -16.46 -6.62
N THR A 402 -12.32 -15.92 -7.46
CA THR A 402 -12.70 -15.16 -8.68
C THR A 402 -13.65 -15.95 -9.56
N ILE A 403 -13.34 -17.22 -9.84
CA ILE A 403 -14.18 -18.10 -10.67
C ILE A 403 -15.57 -18.26 -10.02
N ASN A 404 -15.63 -18.54 -8.72
CA ASN A 404 -16.89 -18.67 -8.01
C ASN A 404 -17.71 -17.37 -8.05
N ALA A 405 -17.10 -16.24 -7.67
CA ALA A 405 -17.76 -14.94 -7.62
C ALA A 405 -18.29 -14.51 -8.99
N PHE A 406 -17.52 -14.75 -10.05
CA PHE A 406 -17.94 -14.53 -11.43
C PHE A 406 -19.20 -15.36 -11.76
N ILE A 407 -19.18 -16.67 -11.48
CA ILE A 407 -20.30 -17.57 -11.82
C ILE A 407 -21.55 -17.20 -11.03
N GLN A 408 -21.42 -16.93 -9.72
CA GLN A 408 -22.54 -16.54 -8.87
C GLN A 408 -23.17 -15.22 -9.33
N SER A 409 -22.34 -14.23 -9.65
CA SER A 409 -22.82 -12.94 -10.18
C SER A 409 -23.51 -13.11 -11.53
N ALA A 410 -22.96 -13.97 -12.40
CA ALA A 410 -23.57 -14.27 -13.70
C ALA A 410 -24.95 -14.91 -13.55
N ILE A 411 -25.14 -15.81 -12.57
CA ILE A 411 -26.44 -16.43 -12.27
C ILE A 411 -27.45 -15.39 -11.79
N LYS A 412 -27.00 -14.36 -11.04
CA LYS A 412 -27.84 -13.27 -10.52
C LYS A 412 -28.05 -12.12 -11.50
N PHE A 413 -27.49 -12.20 -12.72
CA PHE A 413 -27.49 -11.10 -13.71
C PHE A 413 -26.82 -9.82 -13.21
N GLU A 414 -25.83 -9.95 -12.32
CA GLU A 414 -25.03 -8.86 -11.77
C GLU A 414 -23.79 -8.57 -12.65
N ASN A 415 -23.09 -7.49 -12.36
CA ASN A 415 -21.86 -7.11 -13.06
C ASN A 415 -20.74 -8.13 -12.78
N THR A 416 -20.37 -8.93 -13.79
CA THR A 416 -19.35 -9.97 -13.63
C THR A 416 -17.91 -9.47 -13.81
N THR A 417 -17.71 -8.35 -14.51
CA THR A 417 -16.36 -7.88 -14.85
C THR A 417 -15.59 -7.36 -13.65
N GLN A 418 -16.29 -6.96 -12.58
CA GLN A 418 -15.68 -6.49 -11.34
C GLN A 418 -14.83 -7.55 -10.64
N TRP A 419 -15.10 -8.83 -10.91
CA TRP A 419 -14.37 -9.94 -10.29
C TRP A 419 -13.15 -10.38 -11.10
N ILE A 420 -12.98 -9.89 -12.35
CA ILE A 420 -11.93 -10.40 -13.24
C ILE A 420 -10.61 -9.71 -12.96
N PRO A 421 -9.54 -10.45 -12.59
CA PRO A 421 -8.21 -9.91 -12.41
C PRO A 421 -7.71 -9.26 -13.71
N HIS A 422 -7.32 -8.01 -13.63
CA HIS A 422 -6.66 -7.32 -14.72
C HIS A 422 -5.88 -6.11 -14.22
N TYR A 423 -4.95 -5.64 -15.04
CA TYR A 423 -4.41 -4.30 -14.89
C TYR A 423 -4.39 -3.58 -16.24
N TYR A 424 -4.35 -2.26 -16.19
CA TYR A 424 -3.95 -1.44 -17.32
C TYR A 424 -3.09 -0.25 -16.90
N ILE A 425 -2.23 0.17 -17.81
CA ILE A 425 -1.55 1.45 -17.82
C ILE A 425 -1.88 2.06 -19.18
N ASP A 426 -2.78 3.04 -19.19
CA ASP A 426 -3.20 3.75 -20.39
C ASP A 426 -2.43 5.06 -20.45
N VAL A 427 -1.55 5.21 -21.44
CA VAL A 427 -0.76 6.43 -21.66
C VAL A 427 -1.23 7.12 -22.93
N VAL A 428 -1.76 8.33 -22.79
CA VAL A 428 -2.27 9.15 -23.89
C VAL A 428 -1.31 10.28 -24.19
N VAL A 429 -0.85 10.35 -25.44
CA VAL A 429 0.05 11.39 -25.97
C VAL A 429 -0.48 11.87 -27.32
N GLY A 430 -1.15 13.02 -27.34
CA GLY A 430 -1.86 13.47 -28.55
C GLY A 430 -2.86 12.41 -29.01
N ASP A 431 -2.75 11.97 -30.26
CA ASP A 431 -3.64 10.95 -30.86
C ASP A 431 -3.17 9.50 -30.61
N LEU A 432 -2.07 9.29 -29.86
CA LEU A 432 -1.53 7.98 -29.56
C LEU A 432 -1.97 7.52 -28.16
N LEU A 433 -2.63 6.37 -28.10
CA LEU A 433 -2.88 5.60 -26.89
C LEU A 433 -1.94 4.40 -26.83
N CYS A 434 -1.07 4.35 -25.82
CA CYS A 434 -0.31 3.17 -25.44
C CYS A 434 -0.99 2.50 -24.25
N LYS A 435 -1.67 1.38 -24.51
CA LYS A 435 -2.34 0.57 -23.47
C LYS A 435 -1.49 -0.64 -23.14
N TYR A 436 -0.81 -0.60 -22.00
CA TYR A 436 -0.20 -1.78 -21.40
C TYR A 436 -1.25 -2.44 -20.52
N TYR A 437 -1.43 -3.76 -20.61
CA TYR A 437 -2.45 -4.42 -19.83
C TYR A 437 -2.06 -5.85 -19.51
N GLY A 438 -2.61 -6.36 -18.40
CA GLY A 438 -2.46 -7.75 -18.02
C GLY A 438 -3.80 -8.41 -17.78
N CYS A 439 -3.85 -9.70 -18.04
CA CYS A 439 -5.03 -10.53 -17.86
C CYS A 439 -4.65 -12.00 -17.67
N LEU A 440 -5.66 -12.82 -17.36
CA LEU A 440 -5.56 -14.27 -17.36
C LEU A 440 -5.72 -14.82 -18.78
N VAL A 441 -4.81 -15.70 -19.18
CA VAL A 441 -4.83 -16.43 -20.45
C VAL A 441 -4.76 -17.95 -20.21
N GLU A 442 -5.18 -18.74 -21.18
CA GLU A 442 -5.00 -20.20 -21.12
C GLU A 442 -3.51 -20.54 -21.15
N ASP A 443 -3.09 -21.48 -20.30
CA ASP A 443 -1.74 -22.02 -20.36
C ASP A 443 -1.68 -23.29 -21.22
N GLU A 444 -1.56 -23.10 -22.53
CA GLU A 444 -1.54 -24.20 -23.51
C GLU A 444 -0.37 -25.20 -23.29
N GLY A 445 0.68 -24.78 -22.58
CA GLY A 445 1.84 -25.62 -22.26
C GLY A 445 1.62 -26.56 -21.08
N ASN A 446 0.62 -26.31 -20.23
CA ASN A 446 0.33 -27.09 -19.04
C ASN A 446 -1.09 -27.68 -19.12
N VAL A 447 -1.24 -28.73 -19.94
CA VAL A 447 -2.50 -29.45 -20.13
C VAL A 447 -2.69 -30.49 -19.02
N GLN A 448 -2.56 -30.08 -17.76
CA GLN A 448 -3.08 -30.88 -16.66
C GLN A 448 -4.60 -30.63 -16.56
N ASN A 449 -5.35 -31.64 -16.14
CA ASN A 449 -6.78 -31.53 -15.87
C ASN A 449 -7.03 -31.96 -14.42
N PRO A 450 -6.44 -31.23 -13.45
CA PRO A 450 -6.60 -31.57 -12.05
C PRO A 450 -8.07 -31.41 -11.64
N SER A 451 -8.49 -32.21 -10.67
CA SER A 451 -9.67 -31.89 -9.86
C SER A 451 -9.34 -30.77 -8.87
N LEU A 452 -10.36 -30.15 -8.29
CA LEU A 452 -10.17 -29.17 -7.21
C LEU A 452 -9.43 -29.79 -6.00
N GLN A 453 -9.67 -31.07 -5.72
CA GLN A 453 -8.99 -31.79 -4.65
C GLN A 453 -7.49 -31.93 -4.93
N ASP A 454 -7.09 -32.15 -6.18
CA ASP A 454 -5.66 -32.23 -6.54
C ASP A 454 -4.96 -30.90 -6.27
N VAL A 455 -5.63 -29.78 -6.55
CA VAL A 455 -5.13 -28.43 -6.23
C VAL A 455 -5.00 -28.26 -4.71
N PHE A 456 -5.98 -28.72 -3.93
CA PHE A 456 -5.90 -28.65 -2.47
C PHE A 456 -4.82 -29.56 -1.88
N GLU A 457 -4.60 -30.73 -2.47
CA GLU A 457 -3.51 -31.63 -2.07
C GLU A 457 -2.15 -30.96 -2.28
N GLU A 458 -1.93 -30.36 -3.45
CA GLU A 458 -0.66 -29.73 -3.81
C GLU A 458 -0.33 -28.50 -2.94
N PHE A 459 -1.31 -27.62 -2.70
CA PHE A 459 -1.06 -26.33 -2.04
C PHE A 459 -1.44 -26.27 -0.57
N TYR A 460 -2.29 -27.17 -0.09
CA TYR A 460 -2.76 -27.18 1.30
C TYR A 460 -2.60 -28.55 1.98
N GLY A 461 -1.91 -29.51 1.35
CA GLY A 461 -1.78 -30.87 1.89
C GLY A 461 -3.13 -31.54 2.11
N GLY A 462 -4.12 -31.20 1.28
CA GLY A 462 -5.49 -31.70 1.34
C GLY A 462 -6.37 -30.96 2.36
N SER A 463 -5.82 -29.97 3.08
CA SER A 463 -6.55 -29.20 4.08
C SER A 463 -7.50 -28.18 3.46
N ILE A 464 -8.80 -28.51 3.42
CA ILE A 464 -9.87 -27.57 3.05
C ILE A 464 -9.91 -26.38 4.01
N SER A 465 -9.78 -26.62 5.31
CA SER A 465 -9.78 -25.55 6.32
C SER A 465 -8.64 -24.57 6.11
N GLY A 466 -7.47 -25.04 5.67
CA GLY A 466 -6.34 -24.19 5.28
C GLY A 466 -6.67 -23.22 4.14
N TYR A 467 -7.41 -23.68 3.12
CA TYR A 467 -7.91 -22.79 2.05
C TYR A 467 -8.97 -21.81 2.57
N LEU A 468 -9.96 -22.31 3.32
CA LEU A 468 -11.04 -21.49 3.85
C LEU A 468 -10.55 -20.38 4.78
N LEU A 469 -9.45 -20.59 5.50
CA LEU A 469 -8.85 -19.59 6.38
C LEU A 469 -8.43 -18.32 5.62
N THR A 470 -8.04 -18.43 4.35
CA THR A 470 -7.68 -17.27 3.50
C THR A 470 -8.83 -16.26 3.36
N HIS A 471 -10.08 -16.73 3.46
CA HIS A 471 -11.26 -15.89 3.35
C HIS A 471 -11.49 -14.96 4.54
N ILE A 472 -10.94 -15.30 5.72
CA ILE A 472 -11.03 -14.45 6.91
C ILE A 472 -10.29 -13.13 6.68
N SER A 473 -9.21 -13.15 5.91
CA SER A 473 -8.38 -11.98 5.56
C SER A 473 -8.70 -11.43 4.16
N GLY A 474 -9.97 -11.43 3.76
CA GLY A 474 -10.40 -10.87 2.48
C GLY A 474 -10.10 -11.77 1.26
N GLY A 475 -9.72 -13.04 1.47
CA GLY A 475 -9.58 -14.03 0.42
C GLY A 475 -8.23 -14.05 -0.29
N PHE A 476 -7.22 -13.35 0.23
CA PHE A 476 -5.89 -13.27 -0.42
C PHE A 476 -5.14 -14.61 -0.36
N GLU A 477 -4.63 -15.09 -1.50
CA GLU A 477 -3.76 -16.27 -1.59
C GLU A 477 -2.42 -15.91 -2.25
N SER A 478 -1.36 -15.87 -1.44
CA SER A 478 -0.02 -15.45 -1.86
C SER A 478 0.62 -16.35 -2.93
N ARG A 479 0.14 -17.58 -3.10
CA ARG A 479 0.65 -18.55 -4.07
C ARG A 479 -0.20 -18.62 -5.34
N ASP A 480 -1.22 -17.77 -5.50
CA ASP A 480 -2.16 -17.83 -6.63
C ASP A 480 -1.46 -17.77 -7.99
N CYS A 481 -0.38 -17.00 -8.13
CA CYS A 481 0.42 -16.92 -9.36
C CYS A 481 1.01 -18.28 -9.79
N ASN A 482 1.26 -19.18 -8.85
CA ASN A 482 1.68 -20.56 -9.13
C ASN A 482 0.48 -21.50 -9.25
N MET A 483 -0.49 -21.38 -8.33
CA MET A 483 -1.69 -22.21 -8.32
C MET A 483 -2.47 -22.15 -9.63
N VAL A 484 -2.63 -20.94 -10.19
CA VAL A 484 -3.40 -20.73 -11.42
C VAL A 484 -2.92 -21.58 -12.61
N THR A 485 -1.61 -21.86 -12.64
CA THR A 485 -0.97 -22.66 -13.69
C THR A 485 -1.33 -24.13 -13.62
N THR A 486 -1.68 -24.67 -12.45
CA THR A 486 -1.93 -26.11 -12.29
C THR A 486 -3.24 -26.53 -12.94
N TYR A 487 -4.24 -25.65 -12.94
CA TYR A 487 -5.52 -25.88 -13.62
C TYR A 487 -5.61 -25.26 -15.03
N GLY A 488 -4.51 -24.72 -15.56
CA GLY A 488 -4.38 -24.37 -16.98
C GLY A 488 -4.70 -22.92 -17.35
N MET A 489 -4.52 -21.98 -16.42
CA MET A 489 -4.49 -20.55 -16.70
C MET A 489 -3.16 -19.94 -16.27
N LYS A 490 -2.81 -18.77 -16.79
CA LYS A 490 -1.67 -18.00 -16.31
C LYS A 490 -1.90 -16.51 -16.46
N TYR A 491 -1.21 -15.74 -15.64
CA TYR A 491 -1.08 -14.31 -15.82
C TYR A 491 -0.25 -14.01 -17.07
N ALA A 492 -0.64 -12.98 -17.82
CA ALA A 492 0.07 -12.52 -19.01
C ALA A 492 0.03 -11.00 -19.13
N ASN A 493 0.97 -10.45 -19.90
CA ASN A 493 1.13 -9.01 -20.13
C ASN A 493 1.15 -8.72 -21.64
N PHE A 494 0.55 -7.59 -22.00
CA PHE A 494 0.36 -7.17 -23.38
C PHE A 494 0.58 -5.66 -23.53
N LEU A 495 0.84 -5.24 -24.75
CA LEU A 495 0.88 -3.85 -25.19
C LEU A 495 -0.02 -3.71 -26.43
N CYS A 496 -0.90 -2.73 -26.40
CA CYS A 496 -1.69 -2.30 -27.54
C CYS A 496 -1.34 -0.83 -27.85
N LEU A 497 -0.89 -0.59 -29.07
CA LEU A 497 -0.71 0.76 -29.59
C LEU A 497 -1.90 1.10 -30.47
N TYR A 498 -2.56 2.21 -30.19
CA TYR A 498 -3.69 2.70 -30.95
C TYR A 498 -3.46 4.16 -31.35
N ASN A 499 -3.53 4.45 -32.64
CA ASN A 499 -3.42 5.80 -33.17
C ASN A 499 -4.79 6.25 -33.71
N GLU A 500 -5.42 7.22 -33.04
CA GLU A 500 -6.76 7.70 -33.36
C GLU A 500 -6.84 8.28 -34.78
N SER A 501 -5.87 9.13 -35.15
CA SER A 501 -5.84 9.79 -36.46
C SER A 501 -5.74 8.83 -37.65
N THR A 502 -5.19 7.62 -37.46
CA THR A 502 -5.01 6.64 -38.53
C THR A 502 -5.88 5.40 -38.36
N GLU A 503 -6.61 5.30 -37.25
CA GLU A 503 -7.36 4.11 -36.81
C GLU A 503 -6.51 2.82 -36.80
N ARG A 504 -5.18 2.95 -36.69
CA ARG A 504 -4.26 1.80 -36.69
C ARG A 504 -4.10 1.25 -35.29
N ARG A 505 -4.17 -0.09 -35.20
CA ARG A 505 -3.94 -0.85 -33.98
C ARG A 505 -2.82 -1.87 -34.18
N GLU A 506 -1.86 -1.86 -33.27
CA GLU A 506 -0.79 -2.87 -33.19
C GLU A 506 -0.84 -3.53 -31.81
N SER A 507 -0.68 -4.84 -31.75
CA SER A 507 -0.77 -5.61 -30.51
C SER A 507 0.47 -6.46 -30.32
N PHE A 508 0.90 -6.55 -29.06
CA PHE A 508 2.12 -7.23 -28.67
C PHE A 508 1.92 -8.02 -27.38
N TYR A 509 2.52 -9.19 -27.31
CA TYR A 509 2.65 -10.03 -26.12
C TYR A 509 4.04 -9.86 -25.50
N TYR A 510 4.12 -9.74 -24.19
CA TYR A 510 5.41 -9.71 -23.48
C TYR A 510 5.84 -11.13 -23.10
N ASP A 511 6.96 -11.59 -23.67
CA ASP A 511 7.50 -12.94 -23.46
C ASP A 511 8.33 -13.11 -22.17
N GLY A 512 8.40 -12.06 -21.33
CA GLY A 512 9.27 -11.99 -20.17
C GLY A 512 10.59 -11.26 -20.42
N PHE A 513 10.89 -10.90 -21.68
CA PHE A 513 12.07 -10.13 -22.06
C PHE A 513 11.73 -8.94 -22.97
N ARG A 514 10.83 -9.12 -23.95
CA ARG A 514 10.45 -8.09 -24.92
C ARG A 514 9.00 -8.22 -25.40
N TYR A 515 8.49 -7.15 -26.00
CA TYR A 515 7.21 -7.16 -26.70
C TYR A 515 7.36 -7.80 -28.09
N MET A 516 6.60 -8.86 -28.33
CA MET A 516 6.54 -9.62 -29.57
C MET A 516 5.19 -9.37 -30.24
N ALA A 517 5.17 -9.13 -31.55
CA ALA A 517 3.90 -8.94 -32.28
C ALA A 517 2.94 -10.12 -32.03
N SER A 518 1.69 -9.80 -31.72
CA SER A 518 0.67 -10.78 -31.39
C SER A 518 -0.68 -10.38 -31.99
N ASP A 519 -1.60 -11.34 -32.05
CA ASP A 519 -3.01 -11.02 -32.29
C ASP A 519 -3.56 -10.18 -31.14
N ALA A 520 -4.61 -9.41 -31.43
CA ALA A 520 -5.32 -8.65 -30.41
C ALA A 520 -6.14 -9.59 -29.53
N ILE A 521 -5.78 -9.67 -28.24
CA ILE A 521 -6.47 -10.50 -27.26
C ILE A 521 -7.34 -9.60 -26.38
N HIS A 522 -8.65 -9.91 -26.31
CA HIS A 522 -9.54 -9.23 -25.38
C HIS A 522 -9.20 -9.63 -23.93
N PRO A 523 -9.08 -8.69 -22.97
CA PRO A 523 -8.63 -9.00 -21.61
C PRO A 523 -9.38 -10.14 -20.92
N HIS A 524 -10.69 -10.31 -21.19
CA HIS A 524 -11.51 -11.35 -20.55
C HIS A 524 -11.60 -12.67 -21.35
N GLN A 525 -10.97 -12.74 -22.52
CA GLN A 525 -11.13 -13.88 -23.44
C GLN A 525 -10.59 -15.18 -22.87
N GLY A 526 -9.44 -15.14 -22.19
CA GLY A 526 -8.83 -16.32 -21.59
C GLY A 526 -9.75 -16.98 -20.55
N LEU A 527 -10.30 -16.17 -19.64
CA LEU A 527 -11.23 -16.65 -18.63
C LEU A 527 -12.54 -17.21 -19.23
N HIS A 528 -13.10 -16.54 -20.24
CA HIS A 528 -14.27 -17.05 -20.96
C HIS A 528 -14.00 -18.40 -21.66
N ASN A 529 -12.82 -18.57 -22.27
CA ASN A 529 -12.42 -19.84 -22.86
C ASN A 529 -12.25 -20.92 -21.79
N PHE A 530 -11.65 -20.56 -20.65
CA PHE A 530 -11.48 -21.45 -19.51
C PHE A 530 -12.83 -21.99 -19.03
N PHE A 531 -13.83 -21.15 -18.79
CA PHE A 531 -15.17 -21.61 -18.38
C PHE A 531 -15.82 -22.60 -19.36
N LYS A 532 -15.60 -22.38 -20.67
CA LYS A 532 -16.12 -23.26 -21.72
C LYS A 532 -15.40 -24.61 -21.77
N ARG A 533 -14.09 -24.63 -21.57
CA ARG A 533 -13.27 -25.86 -21.70
C ARG A 533 -13.14 -26.64 -20.39
N ARG A 534 -13.18 -25.97 -19.24
CA ARG A 534 -12.98 -26.53 -17.89
C ARG A 534 -14.28 -26.52 -17.07
N THR A 535 -15.40 -26.82 -17.72
CA THR A 535 -16.73 -26.78 -17.08
C THR A 535 -16.84 -27.68 -15.85
N ASN A 536 -16.21 -28.86 -15.84
CA ASN A 536 -16.26 -29.77 -14.68
C ASN A 536 -15.53 -29.17 -13.48
N PHE A 537 -14.31 -28.66 -13.67
CA PHE A 537 -13.55 -27.98 -12.62
C PHE A 537 -14.32 -26.77 -12.06
N CYS A 538 -14.97 -25.98 -12.93
CA CYS A 538 -15.81 -24.86 -12.49
C CYS A 538 -17.00 -25.32 -11.63
N LYS A 539 -17.62 -26.47 -11.95
CA LYS A 539 -18.70 -27.06 -11.14
C LYS A 539 -18.20 -27.53 -9.78
N GLU A 540 -16.99 -28.11 -9.72
CA GLU A 540 -16.36 -28.50 -8.46
C GLU A 540 -16.15 -27.29 -7.55
N ILE A 541 -15.67 -26.16 -8.10
CA ILE A 541 -15.53 -24.89 -7.36
C ILE A 541 -16.87 -24.42 -6.80
N VAL A 542 -17.91 -24.36 -7.63
CA VAL A 542 -19.23 -23.88 -7.19
C VAL A 542 -19.84 -24.81 -6.13
N SER A 543 -19.71 -26.13 -6.30
CA SER A 543 -20.16 -27.11 -5.30
C SER A 543 -19.42 -26.89 -3.99
N PHE A 544 -18.10 -26.78 -4.05
CA PHE A 544 -17.26 -26.52 -2.88
C PHE A 544 -17.74 -25.31 -2.10
N TYR A 545 -17.98 -24.17 -2.76
CA TYR A 545 -18.48 -22.99 -2.05
C TYR A 545 -19.88 -23.21 -1.49
N ASN A 546 -20.82 -23.75 -2.27
CA ASN A 546 -22.17 -24.01 -1.77
C ASN A 546 -22.20 -24.94 -0.55
N ASP A 547 -21.30 -25.92 -0.49
CA ASP A 547 -21.21 -26.88 0.62
C ASP A 547 -20.58 -26.27 1.89
N HIS A 548 -19.82 -25.18 1.76
CA HIS A 548 -19.05 -24.56 2.85
C HIS A 548 -19.49 -23.12 3.19
N THR A 549 -20.36 -22.51 2.40
CA THR A 549 -20.95 -21.19 2.69
C THR A 549 -22.38 -21.35 3.17
N GLY A 550 -22.57 -21.38 4.50
CA GLY A 550 -23.90 -21.28 5.12
C GLY A 550 -24.08 -19.87 5.70
N ASN A 551 -25.16 -19.16 5.33
CA ASN A 551 -25.54 -17.86 5.91
C ASN A 551 -24.41 -16.80 5.98
N GLY A 552 -23.59 -16.69 4.93
CA GLY A 552 -22.53 -15.66 4.86
C GLY A 552 -21.31 -15.94 5.74
N PHE A 553 -21.22 -17.11 6.37
CA PHE A 553 -20.03 -17.58 7.06
C PHE A 553 -19.49 -18.84 6.37
N PHE A 554 -18.17 -18.93 6.24
CA PHE A 554 -17.52 -20.19 5.96
C PHE A 554 -17.70 -21.09 7.18
N ILE A 555 -18.33 -22.25 6.99
CA ILE A 555 -18.46 -23.26 8.04
C ILE A 555 -17.04 -23.84 8.23
N THR A 556 -16.36 -23.41 9.31
CA THR A 556 -15.06 -23.95 9.74
C THR A 556 -15.17 -25.38 10.22
#